data_AF-A0A1C3XCG6-F1
#
_entry.id   AF-A0A1C3XCG6-F1
#
_cell.length_a   1.000
_cell.length_b   1.000
_cell.length_c   1.000
_cell.angle_alpha   90.00
_cell.angle_beta   90.00
_cell.angle_gamma   90.00
#
_symmetry.space_group_name_H-M   'P 1'
#
loop_
_entity.id
_entity.type
_entity.pdbx_description
1 polymer ?
#
loop_
_entity_poly.entity_id
_entity_poly.type
_entity_poly.pdbx_seq_one_letter_code
_entity_poly.pdbx_strand_id
1 'polypeptide(L)'
;MTDFVNFIRFNNDRTLTGNIASVAYDLDILGEEFESTNAKAPVYRLFAKSPRGRRVEIGGIWKKQNQNGGDYFTLSVNTGYGRLNANLGRYPGQDDEELMAVIPWE
;
A
#
# COMPACT_ATOMS: atom_id res chain seq x y z
N MET A 1 -6.88 -6.91 19.62
CA MET A 1 -6.68 -6.24 18.32
C MET A 1 -5.26 -6.53 17.92
N THR A 2 -5.02 -7.05 16.72
CA THR A 2 -3.66 -7.28 16.25
C THR A 2 -3.03 -5.93 15.91
N ASP A 3 -1.97 -5.55 16.63
CA ASP A 3 -1.20 -4.31 16.45
C ASP A 3 -0.30 -4.40 15.21
N PHE A 4 -0.90 -4.62 14.04
CA PHE A 4 -0.16 -4.63 12.79
C PHE A 4 0.32 -3.23 12.45
N VAL A 5 1.58 -3.10 12.08
CA VAL A 5 2.20 -1.85 11.63
C VAL A 5 2.84 -2.10 10.28
N ASN A 6 2.87 -1.08 9.42
CA ASN A 6 3.46 -1.19 8.09
C ASN A 6 2.89 -2.37 7.29
N PHE A 7 1.58 -2.33 7.05
CA PHE A 7 0.87 -3.39 6.33
C PHE A 7 -0.12 -2.83 5.30
N ILE A 8 -0.45 -3.65 4.33
CA ILE A 8 -1.59 -3.50 3.42
C ILE A 8 -2.41 -4.79 3.49
N ARG A 9 -3.71 -4.67 3.70
CA ARG A 9 -4.69 -5.75 3.60
C ARG A 9 -5.59 -5.50 2.40
N PHE A 10 -5.57 -6.42 1.44
CA PHE A 10 -6.54 -6.44 0.36
C PHE A 10 -7.87 -6.97 0.88
N ASN A 11 -8.96 -6.30 0.56
CA ASN A 11 -10.29 -6.70 0.99
C ASN A 11 -11.06 -7.34 -0.19
N ASN A 12 -12.07 -8.15 0.13
CA ASN A 12 -12.90 -8.84 -0.87
C ASN A 12 -13.77 -7.90 -1.74
N ASP A 13 -13.88 -6.62 -1.40
CA ASP A 13 -14.70 -5.62 -2.07
C ASP A 13 -13.90 -4.67 -2.97
N ARG A 14 -12.72 -5.11 -3.43
CA ARG A 14 -11.79 -4.31 -4.27
C ARG A 14 -11.26 -3.05 -3.58
N THR A 15 -11.39 -2.98 -2.26
CA THR A 15 -10.74 -1.97 -1.44
C THR A 15 -9.51 -2.56 -0.76
N LEU A 16 -8.74 -1.69 -0.12
CA LEU A 16 -7.70 -2.10 0.81
C LEU A 16 -7.69 -1.18 2.02
N THR A 17 -7.17 -1.73 3.11
CA THR A 17 -6.84 -0.99 4.34
C THR A 17 -5.39 -1.23 4.68
N GLY A 18 -4.79 -0.33 5.45
CA GLY A 18 -3.40 -0.50 5.82
C GLY A 18 -2.90 0.57 6.75
N ASN A 19 -1.64 0.45 7.08
CA ASN A 19 -0.91 1.37 7.91
C ASN A 19 0.50 1.57 7.33
N ILE A 20 0.98 2.80 7.32
CA ILE A 20 2.39 3.12 7.06
C ILE A 20 2.87 4.04 8.18
N ALA A 21 3.81 3.53 8.97
CA ALA A 21 4.33 4.17 10.16
C ALA A 21 5.86 4.26 10.15
N SER A 22 6.36 5.34 10.73
CA SER A 22 7.77 5.55 11.05
C SER A 22 7.86 6.15 12.45
N VAL A 23 9.08 6.42 12.92
CA VAL A 23 9.29 7.15 14.18
C VAL A 23 8.69 8.57 14.18
N ALA A 24 8.38 9.14 13.01
CA ALA A 24 7.91 10.51 12.86
C ALA A 24 6.40 10.63 12.54
N TYR A 25 5.77 9.56 12.05
CA TYR A 25 4.37 9.58 11.62
C TYR A 25 3.76 8.20 11.67
N ASP A 26 2.44 8.17 11.78
CA ASP A 26 1.65 6.94 11.78
C ASP A 26 0.38 7.22 10.96
N LEU A 27 0.29 6.63 9.77
CA LEU A 27 -0.72 6.96 8.77
C LEU A 27 -1.58 5.75 8.44
N ASP A 28 -2.88 5.88 8.68
CA ASP A 28 -3.88 4.98 8.11
C ASP A 28 -3.96 5.17 6.60
N ILE A 29 -3.94 4.04 5.88
CA ILE A 29 -4.03 3.97 4.43
C ILE A 29 -5.34 3.30 4.05
N LEU A 30 -6.03 3.93 3.10
CA LEU A 30 -7.19 3.37 2.41
C LEU A 30 -6.85 3.25 0.94
N GLY A 31 -7.41 2.29 0.24
CA GLY A 31 -7.27 2.23 -1.20
C GLY A 31 -8.43 1.56 -1.89
N GLU A 32 -8.48 1.75 -3.19
CA GLU A 32 -9.53 1.25 -4.07
C GLU A 32 -8.89 0.87 -5.40
N GLU A 33 -9.37 -0.24 -5.98
CA GLU A 33 -8.91 -0.75 -7.26
C GLU A 33 -9.09 0.33 -8.34
N PHE A 34 -8.11 0.42 -9.23
CA PHE A 34 -8.10 1.39 -10.30
C PHE A 34 -7.90 0.68 -11.63
N GLU A 35 -8.96 0.69 -12.44
CA GLU A 35 -8.92 0.19 -13.80
C GLU A 35 -8.41 1.28 -14.76
N SER A 36 -7.41 0.94 -15.57
CA SER A 36 -6.86 1.84 -16.57
C SER A 36 -6.41 1.07 -17.81
N THR A 37 -6.59 1.69 -18.98
CA THR A 37 -6.02 1.17 -20.24
C THR A 37 -4.52 1.44 -20.36
N ASN A 38 -3.95 2.27 -19.48
CA ASN A 38 -2.51 2.51 -19.44
C ASN A 38 -1.81 1.42 -18.62
N ALA A 39 -0.99 0.59 -19.28
CA ALA A 39 -0.24 -0.48 -18.64
C ALA A 39 0.74 -0.01 -17.54
N LYS A 40 1.08 1.29 -17.48
CA LYS A 40 1.94 1.88 -16.43
C LYS A 40 1.14 2.51 -15.27
N ALA A 41 -0.19 2.50 -15.34
CA ALA A 41 -1.04 3.00 -14.26
C ALA A 41 -0.92 2.11 -13.01
N PRO A 42 -1.17 2.67 -11.82
CA PRO A 42 -1.37 1.83 -10.64
C PRO A 42 -2.61 0.94 -10.83
N VAL A 43 -2.64 -0.20 -10.13
CA VAL A 43 -3.80 -1.08 -10.01
C VAL A 43 -4.67 -0.74 -8.80
N TYR A 44 -4.14 0.02 -7.83
CA TYR A 44 -4.91 0.62 -6.74
C TYR A 44 -4.48 2.07 -6.51
N ARG A 45 -5.43 2.95 -6.23
CA ARG A 45 -5.16 4.31 -5.73
C ARG A 45 -5.16 4.30 -4.21
N LEU A 46 -4.22 5.02 -3.61
CA LEU A 46 -4.02 5.08 -2.17
C LEU A 46 -4.40 6.45 -1.63
N PHE A 47 -5.03 6.45 -0.46
CA PHE A 47 -5.58 7.62 0.19
C PHE A 47 -5.24 7.62 1.68
N ALA A 48 -5.09 8.81 2.23
CA ALA A 48 -5.01 9.06 3.66
C ALA A 48 -5.97 10.19 4.05
N LYS A 49 -6.14 10.40 5.36
CA LYS A 49 -6.88 11.55 5.89
C LYS A 49 -5.90 12.67 6.24
N SER A 50 -6.17 13.86 5.74
CA SER A 50 -5.51 15.08 6.22
C SER A 50 -5.85 15.37 7.70
N PRO A 51 -5.14 16.29 8.38
CA PRO A 51 -5.46 16.68 9.76
C PRO A 51 -6.89 17.18 9.99
N ARG A 52 -7.58 17.61 8.91
CA ARG A 52 -9.00 18.02 8.95
C ARG A 52 -9.97 16.89 8.58
N GLY A 53 -9.50 15.65 8.51
CA GLY A 53 -10.29 14.47 8.17
C GLY A 53 -10.66 14.34 6.69
N ARG A 54 -10.15 15.20 5.79
CA ARG A 54 -10.43 15.11 4.36
C ARG A 54 -9.64 13.95 3.73
N ARG A 55 -10.30 13.18 2.88
CA ARG A 55 -9.66 12.13 2.05
C ARG A 55 -8.77 12.78 1.00
N VAL A 56 -7.51 12.38 0.94
CA VAL A 56 -6.49 12.88 0.02
C VAL A 56 -5.83 11.69 -0.64
N GLU A 57 -5.74 11.69 -1.97
CA GLU A 57 -4.94 10.70 -2.69
C GLU A 57 -3.45 10.99 -2.47
N ILE A 58 -2.71 9.96 -2.08
CA ILE A 58 -1.31 10.06 -1.71
C ILE A 58 -0.39 9.22 -2.61
N GLY A 59 -0.94 8.36 -3.46
CA GLY A 59 -0.13 7.49 -4.31
C GLY A 59 -0.90 6.30 -4.84
N GLY A 60 -0.19 5.20 -5.11
CA GLY A 60 -0.78 4.00 -5.68
C GLY A 60 0.01 2.73 -5.40
N ILE A 61 -0.59 1.61 -5.79
CA ILE A 61 0.05 0.29 -5.87
C ILE A 61 0.12 -0.11 -7.33
N TRP A 62 1.27 -0.62 -7.76
CA TRP A 62 1.49 -1.20 -9.08
C TRP A 62 1.72 -2.70 -8.95
N LYS A 63 1.17 -3.46 -9.89
CA LYS A 63 1.50 -4.86 -10.09
C LYS A 63 2.66 -4.95 -11.09
N LYS A 64 3.73 -5.63 -10.72
CA LYS A 64 4.93 -5.84 -11.53
C LYS A 64 5.25 -7.33 -11.62
N GLN A 65 6.10 -7.69 -12.58
CA GLN A 65 6.58 -9.06 -12.75
C GLN A 65 8.10 -9.10 -12.49
N ASN A 66 8.55 -10.09 -11.73
CA ASN A 66 9.97 -10.32 -11.47
C ASN A 66 10.63 -11.09 -12.64
N GLN A 67 11.95 -11.29 -12.58
CA GLN A 67 12.71 -11.95 -13.66
C GLN A 67 12.28 -13.40 -13.92
N ASN A 68 11.68 -14.06 -12.92
CA ASN A 68 11.21 -15.44 -13.02
C ASN A 68 9.73 -15.53 -13.44
N GLY A 69 9.12 -14.40 -13.81
CA GLY A 69 7.72 -14.34 -14.22
C GLY A 69 6.72 -14.26 -13.07
N GLY A 70 7.16 -14.17 -11.81
CA GLY A 70 6.29 -14.04 -10.65
C GLY A 70 5.78 -12.61 -10.45
N ASP A 71 4.49 -12.47 -10.21
CA ASP A 71 3.87 -11.18 -9.90
C ASP A 71 4.24 -10.70 -8.49
N TYR A 72 4.45 -9.40 -8.33
CA TYR A 72 4.62 -8.74 -7.04
C TYR A 72 4.03 -7.34 -7.08
N PHE A 73 3.70 -6.81 -5.90
CA PHE A 73 3.19 -5.45 -5.77
C PHE A 73 4.27 -4.51 -5.25
N THR A 74 4.26 -3.29 -5.76
CA THR A 74 5.04 -2.16 -5.24
C THR A 74 4.12 -0.98 -5.00
N LEU A 75 4.42 -0.16 -4.01
CA LEU A 75 3.70 1.08 -3.75
C LEU A 75 4.64 2.27 -3.76
N SER A 76 4.07 3.42 -4.08
CA SER A 76 4.71 4.73 -3.93
C SER A 76 3.68 5.67 -3.35
N VAL A 77 4.00 6.30 -2.23
CA VAL A 77 3.13 7.24 -1.53
C VAL A 77 3.88 8.50 -1.10
N ASN A 78 3.19 9.63 -1.06
CA ASN A 78 3.66 10.86 -0.42
C ASN A 78 3.07 10.92 1.00
N THR A 79 3.94 10.84 2.01
CA THR A 79 3.52 10.84 3.42
C THR A 79 3.38 12.25 4.01
N GLY A 80 3.70 13.29 3.24
CA GLY A 80 3.89 14.66 3.74
C GLY A 80 5.29 14.91 4.32
N TYR A 81 6.01 13.84 4.68
CA TYR A 81 7.41 13.89 5.15
C TYR A 81 8.42 13.48 4.06
N GLY A 82 7.91 13.03 2.91
CA GLY A 82 8.71 12.56 1.79
C GLY A 82 7.94 11.58 0.93
N ARG A 83 8.56 11.14 -0.17
CA ARG A 83 8.07 10.00 -0.93
C ARG A 83 8.60 8.73 -0.29
N LEU A 84 7.73 7.77 -0.03
CA LEU A 84 8.07 6.42 0.37
C LEU A 84 7.78 5.48 -0.80
N ASN A 85 8.78 4.72 -1.21
CA ASN A 85 8.59 3.60 -2.12
C ASN A 85 8.80 2.29 -1.34
N ALA A 86 7.98 1.29 -1.64
CA ALA A 86 8.06 0.00 -0.97
C ALA A 86 7.64 -1.14 -1.90
N ASN A 87 8.08 -2.34 -1.56
CA ASN A 87 7.50 -3.58 -2.08
C ASN A 87 6.52 -4.14 -1.05
N LEU A 88 5.52 -4.86 -1.53
CA LEU A 88 4.63 -5.64 -0.68
C LEU A 88 5.09 -7.10 -0.68
N GLY A 89 5.31 -7.63 0.53
CA GLY A 89 5.66 -9.02 0.76
C GLY A 89 4.71 -9.66 1.75
N ARG A 90 4.78 -10.99 1.91
CA ARG A 90 3.99 -11.69 2.94
C ARG A 90 4.24 -11.07 4.32
N TYR A 91 3.17 -10.81 5.07
CA TYR A 91 3.32 -10.30 6.43
C TYR A 91 3.93 -11.38 7.36
N PRO A 92 4.95 -11.06 8.18
CA PRO A 92 5.63 -12.05 9.00
C PRO A 92 4.71 -12.79 9.97
N GLY A 93 4.89 -14.12 10.07
CA GLY A 93 4.18 -14.95 11.05
C GLY A 93 2.68 -15.09 10.78
N GLN A 94 2.23 -14.83 9.55
CA GLN A 94 0.85 -15.00 9.11
C GLN A 94 0.83 -15.82 7.82
N ASP A 95 -0.17 -16.69 7.70
CA ASP A 95 -0.46 -17.46 6.47
C ASP A 95 -1.53 -16.79 5.60
N ASP A 96 -1.86 -15.53 5.92
CA ASP A 96 -2.85 -14.72 5.21
C ASP A 96 -2.20 -14.01 4.01
N GLU A 97 -2.51 -14.47 2.81
CA GLU A 97 -2.00 -13.87 1.56
C GLU A 97 -2.59 -12.48 1.27
N GLU A 98 -3.73 -12.14 1.88
CA GLU A 98 -4.36 -10.83 1.74
C GLU A 98 -3.67 -9.79 2.63
N LEU A 99 -2.91 -10.21 3.64
CA LEU A 99 -2.14 -9.35 4.52
C LEU A 99 -0.66 -9.30 4.10
N MET A 100 -0.24 -8.14 3.62
CA MET A 100 1.12 -7.89 3.16
C MET A 100 1.84 -6.89 4.04
N ALA A 101 3.13 -7.13 4.28
CA ALA A 101 4.04 -6.16 4.89
C ALA A 101 4.46 -5.10 3.86
N VAL A 102 4.57 -3.86 4.31
CA VAL A 102 5.18 -2.74 3.58
C VAL A 102 6.67 -2.78 3.86
N ILE A 103 7.47 -3.01 2.82
CA ILE A 103 8.94 -3.14 2.92
C ILE A 103 9.57 -1.97 2.15
N PRO A 104 9.93 -0.86 2.82
CA PRO A 104 10.51 0.32 2.17
C PRO A 104 11.86 0.04 1.53
N TRP A 105 12.17 0.78 0.47
CA TRP A 105 13.47 0.81 -0.18
C TRP A 105 13.80 2.23 -0.64
N GLU A 106 15.10 2.49 -0.85
CA GLU A 106 15.64 3.78 -1.34
C GLU A 106 15.67 3.85 -2.87
#